data_AF-A0A928SYY5-F1
#
_entry.id   AF-A0A928SYY5-F1
#
_cell.length_a   1.000
_cell.length_b   1.000
_cell.length_c   1.000
_cell.angle_alpha   90.00
_cell.angle_beta   90.00
_cell.angle_gamma   90.00
#
_symmetry.space_group_name_H-M   'P 1'
#
loop_
_entity.id
_entity.type
_entity.pdbx_description
1 polymer ?
#
loop_
_entity_poly.entity_id
_entity_poly.type
_entity_poly.pdbx_seq_one_letter_code
_entity_poly.pdbx_strand_id
1 'polypeptide(L)'
;MEKNWEDALTSLKVGSSGGRPAVHKPLLVLMLIARAQSGKGNTVAYKDVADDLASAIQQFGGAKKANAALPFVHLQSEGFWKVREGEDEYKKSGKALKDAVGEVDARLWKELVSKPEMAKRVAKRLLEKYLPSDVRGQVTAKLGLKT
;
A
#
# COMPACT_ATOMS: atom_id res chain seq x y z
N MET A 1 -4.00 8.44 -24.22
CA MET A 1 -2.73 8.02 -23.57
C MET A 1 -3.06 6.89 -22.62
N GLU A 2 -2.46 5.72 -22.83
CA GLU A 2 -2.56 4.62 -21.86
C GLU A 2 -1.86 5.05 -20.56
N LYS A 3 -2.49 4.76 -19.42
CA LYS A 3 -1.93 5.11 -18.10
C LYS A 3 -0.82 4.11 -17.79
N ASN A 4 0.42 4.58 -17.62
CA ASN A 4 1.51 3.69 -17.19
C ASN A 4 1.36 3.38 -15.70
N TRP A 5 0.83 2.19 -15.40
CA TRP A 5 0.61 1.73 -14.04
C TRP A 5 1.91 1.42 -13.28
N GLU A 6 2.96 0.95 -13.95
CA GLU A 6 4.24 0.70 -13.29
C GLU A 6 4.80 2.02 -12.74
N ASP A 7 4.73 3.09 -13.51
CA ASP A 7 5.17 4.42 -13.06
C ASP A 7 4.26 4.99 -11.97
N ALA A 8 2.94 4.84 -12.10
CA ALA A 8 1.97 5.29 -11.10
C ALA A 8 2.20 4.61 -9.74
N LEU A 9 2.52 3.31 -9.74
CA LEU A 9 2.79 2.55 -8.51
C LEU A 9 4.17 2.84 -7.92
N THR A 10 5.17 3.19 -8.73
CA THR A 10 6.56 3.38 -8.25
C THR A 10 6.93 4.84 -7.98
N SER A 11 6.09 5.80 -8.37
CA SER A 11 6.32 7.25 -8.19
C SER A 11 5.41 7.86 -7.14
N LEU A 12 5.27 7.16 -6.00
CA LEU A 12 4.35 7.54 -4.92
C LEU A 12 4.75 8.88 -4.29
N LYS A 13 3.75 9.74 -4.05
CA LYS A 13 3.92 10.98 -3.30
C LYS A 13 3.99 10.69 -1.80
N VAL A 14 5.21 10.50 -1.31
CA VAL A 14 5.49 10.25 0.11
C VAL A 14 6.17 11.45 0.76
N GLY A 15 5.87 11.69 2.03
CA GLY A 15 6.67 12.59 2.86
C GLY A 15 8.05 12.00 3.13
N SER A 16 8.93 12.78 3.75
CA SER A 16 10.24 12.31 4.22
C SER A 16 10.43 12.63 5.69
N SER A 17 11.22 11.80 6.38
CA SER A 17 11.66 12.04 7.76
C SER A 17 13.10 11.57 7.91
N GLY A 18 13.95 12.37 8.55
CA GLY A 18 15.36 12.04 8.73
C GLY A 18 16.12 11.76 7.42
N GLY A 19 15.75 12.43 6.33
CA GLY A 19 16.37 12.25 5.01
C GLY A 19 15.93 10.99 4.24
N ARG A 20 14.99 10.19 4.77
CA ARG A 20 14.44 9.01 4.08
C ARG A 20 12.96 9.20 3.71
N PRO A 21 12.51 8.71 2.55
CA PRO A 21 11.10 8.70 2.21
C PRO A 21 10.29 7.84 3.19
N ALA A 22 9.07 8.27 3.51
CA ALA A 22 8.18 7.53 4.39
C ALA A 22 7.72 6.21 3.75
N VAL A 23 7.84 5.12 4.49
CA VAL A 23 7.55 3.76 3.97
C VAL A 23 6.08 3.38 4.05
N HIS A 24 5.22 4.19 4.68
CA HIS A 24 3.85 3.80 5.03
C HIS A 24 2.97 3.54 3.80
N LYS A 25 2.94 4.46 2.81
CA LYS A 25 2.22 4.24 1.55
C LYS A 25 2.85 3.10 0.72
N PRO A 26 4.19 3.05 0.53
CA PRO A 26 4.83 1.91 -0.13
C PRO A 26 4.45 0.54 0.48
N LEU A 27 4.42 0.42 1.80
CA LEU A 27 4.00 -0.81 2.49
C LEU A 27 2.55 -1.19 2.14
N LEU A 28 1.62 -0.23 2.17
CA LEU A 28 0.24 -0.49 1.74
C LEU A 28 0.17 -0.94 0.27
N VAL A 29 0.92 -0.30 -0.62
CA VAL A 29 0.96 -0.70 -2.04
C VAL A 29 1.53 -2.11 -2.21
N LEU A 30 2.59 -2.47 -1.48
CA LEU A 30 3.14 -3.84 -1.47
C LEU A 30 2.10 -4.86 -0.99
N MET A 31 1.31 -4.54 0.03
CA MET A 31 0.20 -5.39 0.48
C MET A 31 -0.89 -5.56 -0.59
N LEU A 32 -1.21 -4.50 -1.34
CA LEU A 32 -2.16 -4.59 -2.46
C LEU A 32 -1.63 -5.48 -3.59
N ILE A 33 -0.33 -5.42 -3.88
CA ILE A 33 0.31 -6.30 -4.87
C ILE A 33 0.27 -7.75 -4.39
N ALA A 34 0.65 -8.02 -3.15
CA ALA A 34 0.59 -9.38 -2.58
C ALA A 34 -0.84 -9.93 -2.58
N ARG A 35 -1.83 -9.08 -2.32
CA ARG A 35 -3.26 -9.42 -2.41
C ARG A 35 -3.66 -9.80 -3.84
N ALA A 36 -3.25 -9.05 -4.85
CA ALA A 36 -3.50 -9.38 -6.26
C ALA A 36 -2.83 -10.70 -6.66
N GLN A 37 -1.58 -10.92 -6.24
CA GLN A 37 -0.83 -12.17 -6.47
C GLN A 37 -1.48 -13.39 -5.81
N SER A 38 -2.26 -13.18 -4.75
CA SER A 38 -3.02 -14.21 -4.03
C SER A 38 -4.42 -14.43 -4.59
N GLY A 39 -4.78 -13.79 -5.71
CA GLY A 39 -6.10 -13.94 -6.34
C GLY A 39 -7.26 -13.33 -5.57
N LYS A 40 -7.00 -12.47 -4.58
CA LYS A 40 -8.05 -11.77 -3.82
C LYS A 40 -8.62 -10.60 -4.65
N GLY A 41 -9.77 -10.07 -4.26
CA GLY A 41 -10.44 -8.95 -4.94
C GLY A 41 -9.75 -7.59 -4.74
N ASN A 42 -10.12 -6.61 -5.58
CA ASN A 42 -9.58 -5.24 -5.56
C ASN A 42 -10.13 -4.36 -4.42
N THR A 43 -11.11 -4.85 -3.69
CA THR A 43 -11.71 -4.22 -2.52
C THR A 43 -11.03 -4.74 -1.24
N VAL A 44 -10.73 -3.83 -0.32
CA VAL A 44 -10.03 -4.08 0.94
C VAL A 44 -10.77 -3.39 2.08
N ALA A 45 -11.35 -4.16 3.00
CA ALA A 45 -11.86 -3.58 4.23
C ALA A 45 -10.69 -3.15 5.12
N TYR A 46 -10.77 -1.97 5.70
CA TYR A 46 -9.71 -1.42 6.55
C TYR A 46 -9.38 -2.38 7.70
N LYS A 47 -10.40 -2.95 8.36
CA LYS A 47 -10.23 -3.93 9.44
C LYS A 47 -9.42 -5.16 9.06
N ASP A 48 -9.42 -5.56 7.79
CA ASP A 48 -8.69 -6.75 7.32
C ASP A 48 -7.20 -6.47 7.09
N VAL A 49 -6.81 -5.20 7.01
CA VAL A 49 -5.44 -4.77 6.66
C VAL A 49 -4.79 -3.91 7.75
N ALA A 50 -5.58 -3.33 8.65
CA ALA A 50 -5.13 -2.33 9.61
C ALA A 50 -4.02 -2.85 10.53
N ASP A 51 -4.20 -4.03 11.12
CA ASP A 51 -3.25 -4.60 12.07
C ASP A 51 -1.95 -5.02 11.38
N ASP A 52 -2.04 -5.69 10.24
CA ASP A 52 -0.87 -6.09 9.45
C ASP A 52 -0.08 -4.87 8.95
N LEU A 53 -0.78 -3.83 8.47
CA LEU A 53 -0.15 -2.59 8.04
C LEU A 53 0.48 -1.84 9.21
N ALA A 54 -0.20 -1.76 10.36
CA ALA A 54 0.35 -1.14 11.56
C ALA A 54 1.61 -1.88 12.05
N SER A 55 1.56 -3.21 12.08
CA SER A 55 2.71 -4.06 12.43
C SER A 55 3.88 -3.85 11.46
N ALA A 56 3.62 -3.81 10.15
CA ALA A 56 4.64 -3.55 9.15
C ALA A 56 5.25 -2.14 9.28
N ILE A 57 4.44 -1.12 9.57
CA ILE A 57 4.93 0.25 9.79
C ILE A 57 5.79 0.32 11.06
N GLN A 58 5.40 -0.33 12.15
CA GLN A 58 6.21 -0.37 13.37
C GLN A 58 7.55 -1.05 13.11
N GLN A 59 7.51 -2.19 12.43
CA GLN A 59 8.69 -3.02 12.19
C GLN A 59 9.67 -2.39 11.19
N PHE A 60 9.17 -1.77 10.11
CA PHE A 60 10.01 -1.33 8.99
C PHE A 60 10.07 0.20 8.80
N GLY A 61 9.17 0.94 9.44
CA GLY A 61 9.11 2.41 9.38
C GLY A 61 9.75 3.12 10.57
N GLY A 62 10.21 2.39 11.58
CA GLY A 62 10.87 2.96 12.77
C GLY A 62 9.94 3.78 13.67
N ALA A 63 8.62 3.69 13.48
CA ALA A 63 7.64 4.44 14.25
C ALA A 63 7.27 3.69 15.54
N LYS A 64 7.40 4.33 16.72
CA LYS A 64 6.97 3.77 18.01
C LYS A 64 5.46 3.48 18.06
N LYS A 65 4.66 4.25 17.33
CA LYS A 65 3.22 4.04 17.13
C LYS A 65 2.94 4.09 15.64
N ALA A 66 2.31 3.06 15.09
CA ALA A 66 1.86 3.07 13.71
C ALA A 66 0.40 3.52 13.65
N ASN A 67 0.12 4.38 12.67
CA ASN A 67 -1.24 4.74 12.29
C ASN A 67 -1.48 4.22 10.87
N ALA A 68 -2.19 3.10 10.76
CA ALA A 68 -2.57 2.51 9.47
C ALA A 68 -3.65 3.34 8.74
N ALA A 69 -4.46 4.12 9.47
CA ALA A 69 -5.52 4.92 8.87
C ALA A 69 -4.98 6.02 7.95
N LEU A 70 -3.86 6.63 8.35
CA LEU A 70 -3.22 7.70 7.60
C LEU A 70 -2.81 7.26 6.17
N PRO A 71 -1.96 6.22 5.96
CA PRO A 71 -1.64 5.77 4.61
C PRO A 71 -2.87 5.24 3.86
N PHE A 72 -3.84 4.62 4.53
CA PHE A 72 -5.06 4.11 3.90
C PHE A 72 -5.89 5.23 3.26
N VAL A 73 -6.06 6.37 3.95
CA VAL A 73 -6.79 7.53 3.40
C VAL A 73 -5.94 8.31 2.41
N HIS A 74 -4.67 8.56 2.74
CA HIS A 74 -3.82 9.40 1.90
C HIS A 74 -3.36 8.72 0.61
N LEU A 75 -3.49 7.40 0.46
CA LEU A 75 -3.21 6.73 -0.81
C LEU A 75 -4.15 7.20 -1.94
N GLN A 76 -5.30 7.78 -1.60
CA GLN A 76 -6.21 8.39 -2.60
C GLN A 76 -5.52 9.46 -3.46
N SER A 77 -4.49 10.14 -2.93
CA SER A 77 -3.74 11.15 -3.70
C SER A 77 -2.97 10.59 -4.90
N GLU A 78 -2.78 9.27 -4.96
CA GLU A 78 -2.13 8.59 -6.09
C GLU A 78 -3.11 8.30 -7.25
N GLY A 79 -4.41 8.51 -7.05
CA GLY A 79 -5.43 8.43 -8.09
C GLY A 79 -5.74 7.01 -8.61
N PHE A 80 -5.19 5.98 -7.98
CA PHE A 80 -5.52 4.57 -8.25
C PHE A 80 -6.22 3.88 -7.08
N TRP A 81 -6.41 4.60 -5.98
CA TRP A 81 -7.03 4.14 -4.75
C TRP A 81 -8.20 5.04 -4.39
N LYS A 82 -9.29 4.47 -3.92
CA LYS A 82 -10.48 5.20 -3.45
C LYS A 82 -10.97 4.60 -2.15
N VAL A 83 -11.36 5.42 -1.20
CA VAL A 83 -12.03 4.99 0.03
C VAL A 83 -13.52 5.23 -0.15
N ARG A 84 -14.30 4.17 -0.34
CA ARG A 84 -15.74 4.25 -0.64
C ARG A 84 -16.58 4.53 0.61
N GLU A 85 -16.15 4.00 1.74
CA GLU A 85 -16.86 4.06 3.02
C GLU A 85 -15.91 4.61 4.08
N GLY A 86 -16.41 5.38 5.05
CA GLY A 86 -15.64 5.85 6.20
C GLY A 86 -14.74 7.08 5.98
N GLU A 87 -14.62 7.63 4.76
CA GLU A 87 -13.81 8.84 4.52
C GLU A 87 -14.33 10.06 5.29
N ASP A 88 -15.65 10.28 5.29
CA ASP A 88 -16.27 11.41 5.99
C ASP A 88 -16.14 11.31 7.52
N GLU A 89 -16.19 10.09 8.06
CA GLU A 89 -15.98 9.85 9.48
C GLU A 89 -14.53 10.11 9.90
N TYR A 90 -13.58 9.73 9.06
CA TYR A 90 -12.17 10.06 9.25
C TYR A 90 -11.92 11.57 9.18
N LYS A 91 -12.54 12.28 8.23
CA LYS A 91 -12.43 13.75 8.14
C LYS A 91 -13.00 14.44 9.38
N LYS A 92 -14.07 13.91 9.97
CA LYS A 92 -14.72 14.48 11.15
C LYS A 92 -13.98 14.19 12.46
N SER A 93 -13.45 12.98 12.62
CA SER A 93 -12.93 12.49 13.93
C SER A 93 -11.42 12.26 13.96
N GLY A 94 -10.77 12.14 12.80
CA GLY A 94 -9.35 11.79 12.65
C GLY A 94 -8.96 10.40 13.17
N LYS A 95 -9.93 9.55 13.56
CA LYS A 95 -9.64 8.35 14.38
C LYS A 95 -10.30 7.06 13.91
N ALA A 96 -11.48 7.07 13.29
CA ALA A 96 -12.19 5.82 12.95
C ALA A 96 -12.33 5.62 11.43
N LEU A 97 -11.77 4.51 10.96
CA LEU A 97 -12.01 3.90 9.64
C LEU A 97 -12.59 2.49 9.81
N LYS A 98 -13.29 2.21 10.93
CA LYS A 98 -13.68 0.84 11.33
C LYS A 98 -14.35 0.07 10.19
N ASP A 99 -15.29 0.73 9.53
CA ASP A 99 -16.06 0.17 8.41
C ASP A 99 -15.58 0.70 7.06
N ALA A 100 -14.40 1.32 7.01
CA ALA A 100 -13.91 1.89 5.77
C ALA A 100 -13.51 0.80 4.78
N VAL A 101 -13.88 1.02 3.53
CA VAL A 101 -13.58 0.11 2.43
C VAL A 101 -12.78 0.86 1.37
N GLY A 102 -11.57 0.37 1.11
CA GLY A 102 -10.71 0.85 0.07
C GLY A 102 -10.85 0.02 -1.20
N GLU A 103 -10.69 0.65 -2.36
CA GLU A 103 -10.75 -0.03 -3.65
C GLU A 103 -9.65 0.46 -4.59
N VAL A 104 -8.98 -0.50 -5.22
CA VAL A 104 -8.03 -0.25 -6.30
C VAL A 104 -8.78 -0.11 -7.63
N ASP A 105 -8.35 0.85 -8.45
CA ASP A 105 -8.84 1.04 -9.82
C ASP A 105 -8.88 -0.30 -10.57
N ALA A 106 -10.04 -0.61 -11.17
CA ALA A 106 -10.30 -1.91 -11.78
C ALA A 106 -9.36 -2.21 -12.96
N ARG A 107 -8.91 -1.19 -13.70
CA ARG A 107 -7.98 -1.36 -14.82
C ARG A 107 -6.59 -1.73 -14.29
N LEU A 108 -6.14 -1.01 -13.24
CA LEU A 108 -4.90 -1.35 -12.56
C LEU A 108 -4.96 -2.77 -11.98
N TRP A 109 -6.04 -3.12 -11.29
CA TRP A 109 -6.17 -4.44 -10.68
C TRP A 109 -6.15 -5.55 -11.72
N LYS A 110 -6.86 -5.37 -12.83
CA LYS A 110 -6.85 -6.30 -13.96
C LYS A 110 -5.42 -6.51 -14.48
N GLU A 111 -4.62 -5.45 -14.58
CA GLU A 111 -3.23 -5.58 -15.01
C GLU A 111 -2.35 -6.30 -13.99
N LEU A 112 -2.48 -6.00 -12.70
CA LEU A 112 -1.73 -6.69 -11.64
C LEU A 112 -2.02 -8.19 -11.61
N VAL A 113 -3.28 -8.59 -11.82
CA VAL A 113 -3.70 -10.00 -11.83
C VAL A 113 -3.31 -10.70 -13.14
N SER A 114 -3.50 -10.06 -14.29
CA SER A 114 -3.22 -10.66 -15.61
C SER A 114 -1.75 -10.66 -16.01
N LYS A 115 -0.91 -9.82 -15.37
CA LYS A 115 0.53 -9.69 -15.67
C LYS A 115 1.37 -9.93 -14.39
N PRO A 116 1.55 -11.18 -13.93
CA PRO A 116 2.31 -11.48 -12.72
C PRO A 116 3.75 -10.93 -12.73
N GLU A 117 4.41 -10.92 -13.89
CA GLU A 117 5.76 -10.38 -14.04
C GLU A 117 5.81 -8.86 -13.86
N MET A 118 4.76 -8.13 -14.26
CA MET A 118 4.63 -6.70 -13.95
C MET A 118 4.51 -6.48 -12.44
N ALA A 119 3.66 -7.27 -11.77
CA ALA A 119 3.47 -7.19 -10.32
C ALA A 119 4.78 -7.43 -9.56
N LYS A 120 5.55 -8.47 -9.94
CA LYS A 120 6.87 -8.76 -9.36
C LYS A 120 7.87 -7.62 -9.58
N ARG A 121 7.97 -7.10 -10.81
CA ARG A 121 8.86 -5.96 -11.12
C ARG A 121 8.53 -4.72 -10.30
N VAL A 122 7.26 -4.36 -10.22
CA VAL A 122 6.82 -3.20 -9.43
C VAL A 122 7.10 -3.41 -7.94
N ALA A 123 6.81 -4.60 -7.42
CA ALA A 123 7.14 -4.96 -6.04
C ALA A 123 8.63 -4.81 -5.74
N LYS A 124 9.50 -5.36 -6.60
CA LYS A 124 10.95 -5.22 -6.49
C LYS A 124 11.40 -3.75 -6.51
N ARG A 125 10.88 -2.94 -7.45
CA ARG A 125 11.21 -1.51 -7.55
C ARG A 125 10.76 -0.72 -6.30
N LEU A 126 9.60 -1.03 -5.75
CA LEU A 126 9.11 -0.43 -4.50
C LEU A 126 10.01 -0.76 -3.32
N LEU A 127 10.39 -2.03 -3.16
CA LEU A 127 11.33 -2.47 -2.12
C LEU A 127 12.68 -1.78 -2.28
N GLU A 128 13.21 -1.70 -3.49
CA GLU A 128 14.50 -1.07 -3.78
C GLU A 128 14.51 0.43 -3.49
N LYS A 129 13.42 1.12 -3.82
CA LYS A 129 13.31 2.58 -3.71
C LYS A 129 12.99 3.06 -2.29
N TYR A 130 12.13 2.36 -1.56
CA TYR A 130 11.59 2.86 -0.31
C TYR A 130 12.12 2.14 0.93
N LEU A 131 12.72 0.95 0.79
CA LEU A 131 13.14 0.14 1.94
C LEU A 131 14.66 -0.13 1.92
N PRO A 132 15.32 -0.05 3.10
CA PRO A 132 16.70 -0.50 3.28
C PRO A 132 16.89 -1.96 2.87
N SER A 133 18.05 -2.32 2.31
CA SER A 133 18.30 -3.66 1.74
C SER A 133 18.19 -4.79 2.77
N ASP A 134 18.57 -4.54 4.01
CA ASP A 134 18.54 -5.46 5.15
C ASP A 134 17.13 -5.86 5.60
N VAL A 135 16.11 -5.04 5.29
CA VAL A 135 14.72 -5.33 5.65
C VAL A 135 13.87 -5.88 4.50
N ARG A 136 14.33 -5.77 3.24
CA ARG A 136 13.52 -6.16 2.06
C ARG A 136 13.05 -7.61 2.12
N GLY A 137 13.94 -8.54 2.48
CA GLY A 137 13.59 -9.97 2.60
C GLY A 137 12.54 -10.23 3.69
N GLN A 138 12.63 -9.52 4.81
CA GLN A 138 11.66 -9.63 5.90
C GLN A 138 10.28 -9.08 5.49
N VAL A 139 10.24 -7.97 4.75
CA VAL A 139 9.00 -7.41 4.20
C VAL A 139 8.36 -8.40 3.22
N THR A 140 9.14 -8.94 2.29
CA THR A 140 8.64 -9.92 1.31
C THR A 140 8.03 -11.13 2.00
N ALA A 141 8.73 -11.70 2.99
CA ALA A 141 8.25 -12.85 3.76
C ALA A 141 6.97 -12.51 4.56
N LYS A 142 6.95 -11.39 5.29
CA LYS A 142 5.80 -10.98 6.12
C LYS A 142 4.54 -10.77 5.27
N LEU A 143 4.69 -10.20 4.07
CA LEU A 143 3.55 -9.87 3.20
C LEU A 143 3.14 -11.03 2.28
N GLY A 144 3.89 -12.14 2.24
CA GLY A 144 3.67 -13.21 1.26
C GLY A 144 3.88 -12.74 -0.18
N LEU A 145 4.72 -11.72 -0.37
CA LEU A 145 4.93 -11.04 -1.64
C LEU A 145 5.86 -11.88 -2.54
N LYS A 146 5.55 -11.93 -3.84
CA LYS A 146 6.43 -12.52 -4.86
C LYS A 146 7.13 -11.39 -5.60
N THR A 147 8.46 -11.43 -5.65
CA THR A 147 9.34 -10.41 -6.24
C THR A 147 10.31 -11.03 -7.22
#